data_AF-A0A139TV26-F1
#
_entry.id   AF-A0A139TV26-F1
#
_cell.length_a   1.000
_cell.length_b   1.000
_cell.length_c   1.000
_cell.angle_alpha   90.00
_cell.angle_beta   90.00
_cell.angle_gamma   90.00
#
_symmetry.space_group_name_H-M   'P 1'
#
loop_
_entity.id
_entity.type
_entity.pdbx_description
1 polymer ?
#
loop_
_entity_poly.entity_id
_entity_poly.type
_entity_poly.pdbx_seq_one_letter_code
_entity_poly.pdbx_strand_id
1 'polypeptide(L)'
;MDNTQIQIQFPSPGAWEEFTMTAVFPDKDGFVQSRRYTQDDIPADQAPALQSVVAALVGLAEPWQASQVWAHLMTATIYSEDDPYTPTGQRDEVALDVEAVHAETGGRRIFTVYDYPDFIITDDEAVAFFKHFTSDVLHS
;
A
#
# COMPACT_ATOMS: atom_id res chain seq x y z
N MET A 1 12.11 -9.56 9.06
CA MET A 1 11.39 -8.59 8.22
C MET A 1 10.75 -9.41 7.14
N ASP A 2 9.42 -9.38 7.05
CA ASP A 2 8.75 -9.99 5.91
C ASP A 2 9.07 -9.14 4.68
N ASN A 3 9.60 -9.77 3.64
CA ASN A 3 9.91 -9.10 2.36
C ASN A 3 8.63 -8.93 1.50
N THR A 4 7.46 -9.11 2.12
CA THR A 4 6.17 -9.08 1.45
C THR A 4 5.71 -7.64 1.30
N GLN A 5 5.48 -7.22 0.06
CA GLN A 5 5.09 -5.85 -0.24
C GLN A 5 4.45 -5.74 -1.62
N ILE A 6 3.67 -4.69 -1.81
CA ILE A 6 3.20 -4.26 -3.13
C ILE A 6 3.91 -2.95 -3.47
N GLN A 7 4.47 -2.88 -4.67
CA GLN A 7 5.10 -1.67 -5.19
C GLN A 7 4.21 -1.10 -6.29
N ILE A 8 3.88 0.19 -6.21
CA ILE A 8 3.14 0.90 -7.26
C ILE A 8 4.07 1.99 -7.81
N GLN A 9 4.23 2.03 -9.12
CA GLN A 9 5.03 3.02 -9.83
C GLN A 9 4.12 3.80 -10.79
N PHE A 10 4.17 5.13 -10.70
CA PHE A 10 3.45 6.01 -11.60
C PHE A 10 4.38 6.49 -12.72
N PRO A 11 3.93 6.50 -13.99
CA PRO A 11 4.76 6.92 -15.12
C PRO A 11 5.11 8.41 -15.07
N SER A 12 4.26 9.21 -14.44
CA SER A 12 4.52 10.62 -14.12
C SER A 12 3.96 10.94 -12.73
N PRO A 13 4.59 11.86 -11.96
CA PRO A 13 4.09 12.23 -10.65
C PRO A 13 2.65 12.74 -10.73
N GLY A 14 1.78 12.21 -9.87
CA GLY A 14 0.36 12.61 -9.82
C GLY A 14 -0.54 12.02 -10.92
N ALA A 15 -0.01 11.20 -11.84
CA ALA A 15 -0.82 10.47 -12.81
C ALA A 15 -1.35 9.17 -12.18
N TRP A 16 -2.39 9.30 -11.36
CA TRP A 16 -2.98 8.19 -10.60
C TRP A 16 -3.73 7.18 -11.46
N GLU A 17 -4.18 7.61 -12.62
CA GLU A 17 -4.97 6.80 -13.54
C GLU A 17 -4.13 5.75 -14.27
N GLU A 18 -2.81 5.86 -14.29
CA GLU A 18 -1.92 4.89 -14.93
C GLU A 18 -0.84 4.46 -13.94
N PHE A 19 -0.65 3.15 -13.74
CA PHE A 19 0.43 2.66 -12.90
C PHE A 19 0.90 1.27 -13.32
N THR A 20 2.10 0.91 -12.85
CA THR A 20 2.51 -0.49 -12.77
C THR A 20 2.56 -0.93 -11.32
N MET A 21 1.93 -2.07 -11.03
CA MET A 21 2.03 -2.74 -9.75
C MET A 21 3.02 -3.91 -9.82
N THR A 22 3.83 -4.09 -8.79
CA THR A 22 4.67 -5.27 -8.60
C THR A 22 4.45 -5.84 -7.21
N ALA A 23 3.90 -7.05 -7.14
CA ALA A 23 3.78 -7.79 -5.88
C ALA A 23 5.05 -8.59 -5.62
N VAL A 24 5.61 -8.46 -4.42
CA VAL A 24 6.81 -9.16 -3.95
C VAL A 24 6.42 -9.96 -2.73
N PHE A 25 6.68 -11.28 -2.73
CA PHE A 25 6.27 -12.18 -1.65
C PHE A 25 7.12 -13.47 -1.70
N PRO A 26 7.34 -14.18 -0.58
CA PRO A 26 7.99 -15.48 -0.60
C PRO A 26 7.03 -16.58 -1.11
N ASP A 27 7.54 -17.52 -1.89
CA ASP A 27 6.83 -18.77 -2.18
C ASP A 27 6.86 -19.74 -0.98
N LYS A 28 6.17 -20.88 -1.12
CA LYS A 28 6.13 -21.95 -0.11
C LYS A 28 7.50 -22.49 0.30
N ASP A 29 8.52 -22.35 -0.54
CA ASP A 29 9.89 -22.82 -0.30
C ASP A 29 10.78 -21.68 0.25
N GLY A 30 10.22 -20.48 0.42
CA GLY A 30 10.86 -19.29 1.00
C GLY A 30 11.62 -18.43 -0.01
N PHE A 31 11.55 -18.71 -1.31
CA PHE A 31 12.18 -17.88 -2.33
C PHE A 31 11.31 -16.66 -2.65
N VAL A 32 11.94 -15.49 -2.75
CA VAL A 32 11.24 -14.26 -3.10
C VAL A 32 10.79 -14.32 -4.55
N GLN A 33 9.48 -14.26 -4.75
CA GLN A 33 8.81 -14.11 -6.04
C GLN A 33 8.47 -12.65 -6.29
N SER A 34 8.39 -12.28 -7.58
CA SER A 34 7.96 -10.96 -8.03
C SER A 34 7.01 -11.11 -9.21
N ARG A 35 5.83 -10.50 -9.13
CA ARG A 35 4.82 -10.51 -10.20
C ARG A 35 4.43 -9.09 -10.55
N ARG A 36 4.43 -8.77 -11.84
CA ARG A 36 4.14 -7.44 -12.38
C ARG A 36 2.75 -7.43 -13.03
N TYR A 37 1.99 -6.38 -12.76
CA TYR A 37 0.63 -6.15 -13.24
C TYR A 37 0.53 -4.71 -13.74
N THR A 38 -0.07 -4.52 -14.90
CA THR A 38 -0.59 -3.23 -15.33
C THR A 38 -1.97 -3.01 -14.70
N GLN A 39 -2.50 -1.80 -14.77
CA GLN A 39 -3.86 -1.51 -14.32
C GLN A 39 -4.92 -2.40 -15.00
N ASP A 40 -4.75 -2.71 -16.29
CA ASP A 40 -5.65 -3.58 -17.04
C ASP A 40 -5.62 -5.04 -16.56
N ASP A 41 -4.54 -5.45 -15.88
CA ASP A 41 -4.42 -6.77 -15.27
C ASP A 41 -5.12 -6.87 -13.90
N ILE A 42 -5.57 -5.73 -13.34
CA ILE A 42 -6.24 -5.72 -12.04
C ILE A 42 -7.75 -6.00 -12.23
N PRO A 43 -8.31 -7.02 -11.55
CA PRO A 43 -9.74 -7.31 -11.62
C PRO A 43 -10.62 -6.12 -11.22
N ALA A 44 -11.76 -5.94 -11.90
CA ALA A 44 -12.63 -4.80 -11.67
C ALA A 44 -13.25 -4.76 -10.25
N ASP A 45 -13.42 -5.92 -9.61
CA ASP A 45 -13.86 -6.06 -8.22
C ASP A 45 -12.78 -5.63 -7.21
N GLN A 46 -11.52 -5.55 -7.63
CA GLN A 46 -10.39 -5.05 -6.85
C GLN A 46 -10.15 -3.53 -7.03
N ALA A 47 -10.90 -2.86 -7.92
CA ALA A 47 -10.80 -1.43 -8.14
C ALA A 47 -11.09 -0.56 -6.88
N PRO A 48 -12.05 -0.89 -6.00
CA PRO A 48 -12.28 -0.12 -4.77
C PRO A 48 -11.05 -0.05 -3.85
N ALA A 49 -10.29 -1.15 -3.73
CA ALA A 49 -9.07 -1.19 -2.92
C ALA A 49 -8.01 -0.21 -3.45
N LEU A 50 -7.86 -0.12 -4.78
CA LEU A 50 -6.97 0.86 -5.41
C LEU A 50 -7.45 2.30 -5.19
N GLN A 51 -8.77 2.54 -5.16
CA GLN A 51 -9.31 3.87 -4.89
C GLN A 51 -8.94 4.36 -3.49
N SER A 52 -8.96 3.51 -2.47
CA SER A 52 -8.51 3.87 -1.12
C SER A 52 -7.05 4.27 -1.08
N VAL A 53 -6.18 3.56 -1.82
CA VAL A 53 -4.76 3.94 -1.98
C VAL A 53 -4.63 5.28 -2.68
N VAL A 54 -5.31 5.48 -3.82
CA VAL A 54 -5.27 6.75 -4.55
C VAL A 54 -5.80 7.91 -3.71
N ALA A 55 -6.87 7.71 -2.93
CA ALA A 55 -7.42 8.74 -2.05
C ALA A 55 -6.40 9.20 -0.99
N ALA A 56 -5.67 8.26 -0.38
CA ALA A 56 -4.60 8.60 0.56
C ALA A 56 -3.47 9.40 -0.13
N LEU A 57 -3.12 9.04 -1.37
CA LEU A 57 -2.09 9.74 -2.14
C LEU A 57 -2.52 11.13 -2.61
N VAL A 58 -3.80 11.34 -2.94
CA VAL A 58 -4.38 12.66 -3.25
C VAL A 58 -4.40 13.55 -2.00
N GLY A 59 -4.50 12.97 -0.81
CA GLY A 59 -4.36 13.68 0.48
C GLY A 59 -2.94 14.19 0.76
N LEU A 60 -1.93 13.77 -0.02
CA LEU A 60 -0.58 14.30 0.09
C LEU A 60 -0.59 15.80 -0.24
N ALA A 61 -0.08 16.61 0.69
CA ALA A 61 -0.15 18.07 0.57
C ALA A 61 0.57 18.58 -0.69
N GLU A 62 -0.06 19.49 -1.42
CA GLU A 62 0.63 20.28 -2.44
C GLU A 62 1.88 20.96 -1.82
N PRO A 63 3.02 20.98 -2.52
CA PRO A 63 3.22 20.66 -3.94
C PRO A 63 3.81 19.26 -4.20
N TRP A 64 3.61 18.28 -3.31
CA TRP A 64 4.20 16.95 -3.46
C TRP A 64 3.28 16.00 -4.24
N GLN A 65 3.85 15.25 -5.18
CA GLN A 65 3.14 14.28 -6.01
C GLN A 65 3.83 12.92 -5.93
N ALA A 66 3.11 11.85 -5.59
CA ALA A 66 3.73 10.54 -5.48
C ALA A 66 4.24 10.04 -6.84
N SER A 67 5.37 9.36 -6.80
CA SER A 67 6.04 8.73 -7.95
C SER A 67 6.19 7.22 -7.75
N GLN A 68 6.40 6.79 -6.50
CA GLN A 68 6.46 5.39 -6.12
C GLN A 68 5.85 5.18 -4.74
N VAL A 69 5.15 4.06 -4.57
CA VAL A 69 4.53 3.65 -3.32
C VAL A 69 4.97 2.24 -2.99
N TRP A 70 5.29 2.01 -1.72
CA TRP A 70 5.48 0.69 -1.15
C TRP A 70 4.41 0.47 -0.09
N ALA A 71 3.57 -0.52 -0.33
CA ALA A 71 2.56 -0.96 0.62
C ALA A 71 3.08 -2.19 1.38
N HIS A 72 2.84 -2.19 2.70
CA HIS A 72 3.22 -3.26 3.61
C HIS A 72 2.05 -3.63 4.51
N LEU A 73 1.94 -4.89 4.89
CA LEU A 73 0.96 -5.32 5.89
C LEU A 73 1.51 -5.06 7.29
N MET A 74 0.69 -4.44 8.14
CA MET A 74 0.96 -4.31 9.57
C MET A 74 -0.21 -4.88 10.37
N THR A 75 0.06 -5.37 11.58
CA THR A 75 -0.99 -5.81 12.50
C THR A 75 -1.03 -4.85 13.69
N ALA A 76 -2.15 -4.13 13.82
CA ALA A 76 -2.43 -3.25 14.94
C ALA A 76 -3.11 -4.02 16.08
N THR A 77 -2.72 -3.74 17.31
CA THR A 77 -3.45 -4.19 18.51
C THR A 77 -4.58 -3.21 18.80
N ILE A 78 -5.80 -3.73 18.92
CA ILE A 78 -6.97 -2.95 19.33
C ILE A 78 -7.05 -2.98 20.85
N TYR A 79 -7.26 -1.82 21.47
CA TYR A 79 -7.44 -1.69 22.91
C TYR A 79 -8.90 -1.37 23.25
N SER A 80 -9.30 -1.68 24.48
CA SER A 80 -10.61 -1.33 25.00
C SER A 80 -10.78 0.20 25.02
N GLU A 81 -11.93 0.70 24.59
CA GLU A 81 -12.27 2.12 24.73
C GLU A 81 -12.36 2.54 26.20
N ASP A 82 -12.77 1.61 27.08
CA ASP A 82 -12.89 1.83 28.52
C ASP A 82 -11.53 1.72 29.27
N ASP A 83 -10.55 1.04 28.68
CA ASP A 83 -9.20 0.86 29.25
C ASP A 83 -8.14 0.71 28.15
N PRO A 84 -7.35 1.77 27.87
CA PRO A 84 -6.38 1.79 26.76
C PRO A 84 -5.17 0.87 26.98
N TYR A 85 -5.06 0.20 28.13
CA TYR A 85 -4.01 -0.79 28.40
C TYR A 85 -4.50 -2.23 28.27
N THR A 86 -5.79 -2.45 28.07
CA THR A 86 -6.37 -3.79 27.90
C THR A 86 -6.57 -4.08 26.40
N PRO A 87 -5.78 -4.99 25.80
CA PRO A 87 -5.96 -5.38 24.41
C PRO A 87 -7.24 -6.22 24.25
N THR A 88 -8.05 -5.88 23.26
CA THR A 88 -9.34 -6.53 22.95
C THR A 88 -9.32 -7.28 21.62
N GLY A 89 -8.32 -7.04 20.77
CA GLY A 89 -8.18 -7.74 19.50
C GLY A 89 -6.97 -7.30 18.68
N GLN A 90 -6.94 -7.77 17.45
CA GLN A 90 -5.96 -7.36 16.43
C GLN A 90 -6.68 -7.09 15.12
N ARG A 91 -6.12 -6.20 14.32
CA ARG A 91 -6.55 -5.90 12.96
C ARG A 91 -5.34 -5.77 12.06
N ASP A 92 -5.44 -6.30 10.85
CA ASP A 92 -4.45 -6.04 9.82
C ASP A 92 -4.78 -4.74 9.10
N GLU A 93 -3.74 -3.98 8.75
CA GLU A 93 -3.83 -2.68 8.10
C GLU A 93 -2.73 -2.61 7.03
N VAL A 94 -2.91 -1.74 6.04
CA VAL A 94 -1.90 -1.50 5.00
C VAL A 94 -1.20 -0.17 5.29
N ALA A 95 0.11 -0.22 5.51
CA ALA A 95 0.95 0.97 5.66
C ALA A 95 1.60 1.34 4.33
N LEU A 96 1.57 2.62 3.98
CA LEU A 96 2.22 3.15 2.78
C LEU A 96 3.49 3.93 3.12
N ASP A 97 4.58 3.60 2.43
CA ASP A 97 5.72 4.47 2.24
C ASP A 97 5.65 5.07 0.84
N VAL A 98 5.73 6.40 0.74
CA VAL A 98 5.44 7.13 -0.50
C VAL A 98 6.62 8.00 -0.87
N GLU A 99 7.29 7.67 -1.97
CA GLU A 99 8.23 8.58 -2.59
C GLU A 99 7.50 9.58 -3.48
N ALA A 100 7.63 10.86 -3.14
CA ALA A 100 7.01 11.95 -3.86
C ALA A 100 8.04 12.94 -4.43
N VAL A 101 7.62 13.60 -5.50
CA VAL A 101 8.37 14.63 -6.22
C VAL A 101 7.66 15.97 -6.01
N HIS A 102 8.44 16.98 -5.65
CA HIS A 102 7.95 18.35 -5.54
C HIS A 102 7.74 18.93 -6.95
N ALA A 103 6.52 19.35 -7.27
CA ALA A 103 6.12 19.74 -8.62
C ALA A 103 7.00 20.83 -9.25
N GLU A 104 7.39 21.86 -8.48
CA GLU A 104 8.18 22.98 -9.02
C GLU A 104 9.70 22.74 -9.04
N THR A 105 10.24 22.09 -7.99
CA THR A 105 11.69 21.98 -7.80
C THR A 105 12.25 20.65 -8.30
N GLY A 106 11.39 19.65 -8.52
CA GLY A 106 11.81 18.27 -8.81
C GLY A 106 12.48 17.56 -7.64
N GLY A 107 12.50 18.17 -6.44
CA GLY A 107 13.06 17.54 -5.24
C GLY A 107 12.28 16.28 -4.87
N ARG A 108 12.97 15.25 -4.38
CA ARG A 108 12.35 13.97 -3.99
C ARG A 108 12.40 13.78 -2.48
N ARG A 109 11.32 13.25 -1.91
CA ARG A 109 11.24 12.90 -0.48
C ARG A 109 10.41 11.63 -0.32
N ILE A 110 10.76 10.83 0.67
CA ILE A 110 9.91 9.73 1.15
C ILE A 110 9.09 10.23 2.33
N PHE A 111 7.79 9.97 2.26
CA PHE A 111 6.82 10.20 3.31
C PHE A 111 6.34 8.85 3.85
N THR A 112 6.18 8.77 5.15
CA THR A 112 5.76 7.55 5.85
C THR A 112 4.53 7.83 6.69
N VAL A 113 4.00 6.80 7.35
CA VAL A 113 2.92 6.93 8.35
C VAL A 113 3.24 7.92 9.49
N TYR A 114 4.53 8.21 9.75
CA TYR A 114 4.95 9.21 10.72
C TYR A 114 4.79 10.65 10.23
N ASP A 115 4.85 10.86 8.91
CA ASP A 115 4.61 12.16 8.28
C ASP A 115 3.11 12.35 7.99
N TYR A 116 2.44 11.29 7.53
CA TYR A 116 1.03 11.29 7.11
C TYR A 116 0.31 10.07 7.71
N PRO A 117 -0.43 10.22 8.82
CA PRO A 117 -1.16 9.12 9.45
C PRO A 117 -2.19 8.44 8.52
N ASP A 118 -2.73 9.19 7.55
CA ASP A 118 -3.66 8.67 6.54
C ASP A 118 -3.03 7.61 5.60
N PHE A 119 -1.72 7.41 5.67
CA PHE A 119 -1.02 6.31 5.00
C PHE A 119 -1.19 4.96 5.69
N ILE A 120 -1.93 4.92 6.79
CA ILE A 120 -2.47 3.68 7.37
C ILE A 120 -3.87 3.48 6.82
N ILE A 121 -4.02 2.52 5.91
CA ILE A 121 -5.31 2.14 5.34
C ILE A 121 -5.88 0.98 6.15
N THR A 122 -7.01 1.24 6.81
CA THR A 122 -7.73 0.28 7.66
C THR A 122 -8.91 -0.40 6.95
N ASP A 123 -9.10 -0.09 5.67
CA ASP A 123 -10.15 -0.65 4.82
C ASP A 123 -9.90 -2.15 4.56
N ASP A 124 -10.91 -2.97 4.85
CA ASP A 124 -10.82 -4.43 4.72
C ASP A 124 -10.55 -4.88 3.27
N GLU A 125 -11.04 -4.13 2.26
CA GLU A 125 -10.79 -4.44 0.85
C GLU A 125 -9.33 -4.15 0.47
N ALA A 126 -8.71 -3.11 1.03
CA ALA A 126 -7.28 -2.86 0.82
C ALA A 126 -6.41 -3.97 1.42
N VAL A 127 -6.78 -4.48 2.60
CA VAL A 127 -6.11 -5.63 3.23
C VAL A 127 -6.33 -6.90 2.40
N ALA A 128 -7.55 -7.14 1.93
CA ALA A 128 -7.87 -8.28 1.08
C ALA A 128 -7.10 -8.23 -0.25
N PHE A 129 -7.04 -7.06 -0.89
CA PHE A 129 -6.24 -6.80 -2.09
C PHE A 129 -4.76 -7.11 -1.85
N PHE A 130 -4.19 -6.59 -0.76
CA PHE A 130 -2.79 -6.84 -0.41
C PHE A 130 -2.53 -8.34 -0.31
N LYS A 131 -3.34 -9.05 0.48
CA LYS A 131 -3.23 -10.50 0.70
C LYS A 131 -3.44 -11.31 -0.57
N HIS A 132 -4.36 -10.88 -1.44
CA HIS A 132 -4.60 -11.53 -2.73
C HIS A 132 -3.32 -11.53 -3.56
N PHE A 133 -2.76 -10.36 -3.86
CA PHE A 133 -1.62 -10.26 -4.75
C PHE A 133 -0.29 -10.76 -4.16
N THR A 134 -0.21 -10.88 -2.83
CA THR A 134 1.00 -11.35 -2.12
C THR A 134 0.90 -12.79 -1.62
N SER A 135 -0.11 -13.55 -2.04
CA SER A 135 -0.25 -14.96 -1.69
C SER A 135 0.31 -15.90 -2.76
N ASP A 136 1.04 -16.93 -2.31
CA ASP A 136 1.55 -18.00 -3.18
C ASP A 136 0.42 -18.92 -3.68
N VAL A 137 -0.69 -19.03 -2.93
CA VAL A 137 -1.79 -19.98 -3.17
C VAL A 137 -2.50 -19.77 -4.51
N LEU A 138 -2.48 -18.55 -5.05
CA LEU A 138 -3.13 -18.23 -6.32
C LEU A 138 -2.52 -18.96 -7.54
N HIS A 139 -1.39 -19.65 -7.39
CA HIS A 139 -0.59 -20.15 -8.53
C HIS A 139 -0.08 -21.59 -8.36
N SER A 140 -0.71 -22.38 -7.49
CA SER A 140 -0.48 -23.83 -7.33
C SER A 140 -1.34 -24.67 -8.27
#